data_AF-A0A1H6VWJ4-F1
#
_entry.id   AF-A0A1H6VWJ4-F1
#
_cell.length_a   1.000
_cell.length_b   1.000
_cell.length_c   1.000
_cell.angle_alpha   90.00
_cell.angle_beta   90.00
_cell.angle_gamma   90.00
#
_symmetry.space_group_name_H-M   'P 1'
#
loop_
_entity.id
_entity.type
_entity.pdbx_description
1 polymer ?
#
loop_
_entity_poly.entity_id
_entity_poly.type
_entity_poly.pdbx_seq_one_letter_code
_entity_poly.pdbx_strand_id
1 'polypeptide(L)'
;MRYEELIQLLKTEQNIDLLDSRREEIAELMPTISLMFDFDQRNAAHQFDLWRHCLQCAINLPRGLDDDMLYLAALVHDIGKPDCQVPDRVEGDKHMHYPNHPERSAEILLKYIMPELESHGVRFTEAEHIRFHYYVYYHDERMKLSQEMVDKHLDLVGMEVFQNLMRLEVADALAHVQIPIIRDRVRVCTILSEATEEQLQNVSLLKTIQPKAM
;
A
#
# COMPACT_ATOMS: atom_id res chain seq x y z
N MET A 1 9.88 15.16 -13.80
CA MET A 1 9.86 13.80 -14.44
C MET A 1 8.54 13.62 -15.23
N ARG A 2 8.44 12.69 -16.22
CA ARG A 2 7.14 12.33 -16.85
C ARG A 2 6.43 11.18 -16.11
N TYR A 3 5.12 11.03 -16.27
CA TYR A 3 4.35 9.96 -15.64
C TYR A 3 4.87 8.56 -16.00
N GLU A 4 5.16 8.29 -17.27
CA GLU A 4 5.65 6.97 -17.70
C GLU A 4 7.03 6.67 -17.13
N GLU A 5 7.85 7.70 -16.92
CA GLU A 5 9.15 7.57 -16.25
C GLU A 5 8.99 7.25 -14.77
N LEU A 6 8.01 7.84 -14.09
CA LEU A 6 7.67 7.51 -12.70
C LEU A 6 7.22 6.06 -12.59
N ILE A 7 6.29 5.62 -13.44
CA ILE A 7 5.82 4.23 -13.45
C ILE A 7 6.97 3.27 -13.69
N GLN A 8 7.79 3.53 -14.70
CA GLN A 8 8.94 2.68 -15.00
C GLN A 8 9.93 2.63 -13.83
N LEU A 9 10.18 3.77 -13.19
CA LEU A 9 11.02 3.88 -12.00
C LEU A 9 10.47 3.01 -10.86
N LEU A 10 9.20 3.18 -10.49
CA LEU A 10 8.55 2.41 -9.43
C LEU A 10 8.49 0.91 -9.71
N LYS A 11 8.37 0.50 -10.99
CA LYS A 11 8.31 -0.91 -11.40
C LYS A 11 9.66 -1.62 -11.39
N THR A 12 10.77 -0.90 -11.52
CA THR A 12 12.07 -1.51 -11.83
C THR A 12 13.20 -1.17 -10.87
N GLU A 13 13.17 0.01 -10.26
CA GLU A 13 14.21 0.39 -9.30
C GLU A 13 14.06 -0.38 -7.99
N GLN A 14 15.19 -0.83 -7.45
CA GLN A 14 15.28 -1.57 -6.19
C GLN A 14 16.21 -0.88 -5.18
N ASN A 15 16.96 0.13 -5.62
CA ASN A 15 17.77 0.97 -4.78
C ASN A 15 16.93 2.09 -4.18
N ILE A 16 16.64 1.95 -2.89
CA ILE A 16 15.88 2.92 -2.10
C ILE A 16 16.48 4.33 -2.17
N ASP A 17 17.81 4.47 -2.14
CA ASP A 17 18.45 5.78 -2.13
C ASP A 17 18.39 6.43 -3.51
N LEU A 18 18.30 5.63 -4.60
CA LEU A 18 18.05 6.16 -5.93
C LEU A 18 16.61 6.67 -6.04
N LEU A 19 15.61 5.92 -5.57
CA LEU A 19 14.23 6.39 -5.53
C LEU A 19 14.10 7.69 -4.72
N ASP A 20 14.70 7.73 -3.52
CA ASP A 20 14.67 8.90 -2.65
C ASP A 20 15.36 10.12 -3.28
N SER A 21 16.47 9.92 -4.02
CA SER A 21 17.14 11.00 -4.74
C SER A 21 16.25 11.68 -5.80
N ARG A 22 15.19 11.02 -6.25
CA ARG A 22 14.21 11.56 -7.21
C ARG A 22 13.00 12.19 -6.54
N ARG A 23 12.90 12.24 -5.20
CA ARG A 23 11.70 12.68 -4.46
C ARG A 23 11.14 14.03 -4.94
N GLU A 24 12.00 15.00 -5.21
CA GLU A 24 11.59 16.34 -5.66
C GLU A 24 10.99 16.28 -7.07
N GLU A 25 11.55 15.47 -7.98
CA GLU A 25 10.99 15.29 -9.32
C GLU A 25 9.66 14.54 -9.33
N ILE A 26 9.42 13.69 -8.33
CA ILE A 26 8.12 13.02 -8.14
C ILE A 26 7.11 14.02 -7.58
N ALA A 27 7.53 14.89 -6.64
CA ALA A 27 6.69 15.95 -6.09
C ALA A 27 6.32 17.03 -7.13
N GLU A 28 7.11 17.21 -8.20
CA GLU A 28 6.67 18.03 -9.33
C GLU A 28 5.40 17.49 -10.01
N LEU A 29 5.25 16.15 -10.09
CA LEU A 29 4.08 15.49 -10.69
C LEU A 29 2.88 15.43 -9.73
N MET A 30 3.16 15.18 -8.44
CA MET A 30 2.17 15.06 -7.38
C MET A 30 2.60 15.86 -6.16
N PRO A 31 2.46 17.20 -6.16
CA PRO A 31 2.92 18.05 -5.06
C PRO A 31 2.45 17.62 -3.68
N THR A 32 1.25 17.04 -3.58
CA THR A 32 0.67 16.62 -2.30
C THR A 32 1.49 15.53 -1.58
N ILE A 33 2.32 14.73 -2.30
CA ILE A 33 3.15 13.70 -1.65
C ILE A 33 4.20 14.28 -0.70
N SER A 34 4.54 15.58 -0.82
CA SER A 34 5.51 16.22 0.07
C SER A 34 5.04 16.23 1.53
N LEU A 35 3.76 15.99 1.81
CA LEU A 35 3.22 15.77 3.15
C LEU A 35 3.88 14.58 3.88
N MET A 36 4.40 13.61 3.13
CA MET A 36 5.04 12.42 3.68
C MET A 36 6.54 12.62 3.94
N PHE A 37 7.17 13.64 3.33
CA PHE A 37 8.61 13.85 3.41
C PHE A 37 9.03 14.12 4.85
N ASP A 38 10.01 13.34 5.31
CA ASP A 38 10.62 13.46 6.64
C ASP A 38 9.60 13.37 7.80
N PHE A 39 8.37 12.89 7.55
CA PHE A 39 7.34 12.78 8.58
C PHE A 39 7.66 11.66 9.57
N ASP A 40 8.02 12.06 10.79
CA ASP A 40 8.31 11.16 11.90
C ASP A 40 7.04 10.48 12.41
N GLN A 41 6.91 9.19 12.10
CA GLN A 41 5.72 8.40 12.44
C GLN A 41 5.60 8.12 13.96
N ARG A 42 6.69 8.21 14.73
CA ARG A 42 6.67 7.95 16.19
C ARG A 42 5.91 6.69 16.60
N ASN A 43 6.00 5.64 15.79
CA ASN A 43 5.30 4.39 15.99
C ASN A 43 6.32 3.25 16.08
N ALA A 44 6.28 2.45 17.15
CA ALA A 44 7.29 1.42 17.42
C ALA A 44 7.34 0.29 16.38
N ALA A 45 6.29 0.11 15.57
CA ALA A 45 6.29 -0.84 14.47
C ALA A 45 6.94 -0.28 13.19
N HIS A 46 7.20 1.02 13.14
CA HIS A 46 7.79 1.71 11.99
C HIS A 46 9.25 2.07 12.27
N GLN A 47 10.11 1.85 11.28
CA GLN A 47 11.55 2.09 11.36
C GLN A 47 12.03 3.19 10.41
N PHE A 48 11.11 3.80 9.67
CA PHE A 48 11.38 4.81 8.66
C PHE A 48 10.44 6.02 8.86
N ASP A 49 10.84 7.19 8.38
CA ASP A 49 9.89 8.26 8.08
C ASP A 49 8.84 7.77 7.06
N LEU A 50 7.74 8.51 6.94
CA LEU A 50 6.61 8.08 6.13
C LEU A 50 6.94 7.92 4.65
N TRP A 51 7.69 8.85 4.07
CA TRP A 51 8.11 8.77 2.67
C TRP A 51 8.97 7.55 2.39
N ARG A 52 10.02 7.34 3.20
CA ARG A 52 10.91 6.19 3.04
C ARG A 52 10.18 4.88 3.32
N HIS A 53 9.18 4.87 4.21
CA HIS A 53 8.28 3.72 4.40
C HIS A 53 7.50 3.37 3.12
N CYS A 54 6.84 4.35 2.50
CA CYS A 54 6.12 4.14 1.25
C CYS A 54 7.04 3.70 0.09
N LEU A 55 8.26 4.25 0.00
CA LEU A 55 9.25 3.78 -0.98
C LEU A 55 9.69 2.33 -0.74
N GLN A 56 9.86 1.91 0.52
CA GLN A 56 10.16 0.51 0.86
C GLN A 56 9.01 -0.42 0.48
N CYS A 57 7.76 -0.01 0.74
CA CYS A 57 6.58 -0.72 0.25
C CYS A 57 6.61 -0.86 -1.28
N ALA A 58 6.88 0.23 -2.00
CA ALA A 58 6.99 0.20 -3.46
C ALA A 58 8.10 -0.73 -3.96
N ILE A 59 9.25 -0.83 -3.28
CA ILE A 59 10.34 -1.77 -3.64
C ILE A 59 9.96 -3.23 -3.36
N ASN A 60 9.27 -3.49 -2.24
CA ASN A 60 8.92 -4.84 -1.81
C ASN A 60 7.84 -5.51 -2.67
N LEU A 61 7.11 -4.75 -3.48
CA LEU A 61 6.18 -5.33 -4.47
C LEU A 61 6.92 -6.23 -5.49
N PRO A 62 6.26 -7.25 -6.07
CA PRO A 62 6.83 -7.97 -7.21
C PRO A 62 7.17 -7.01 -8.35
N ARG A 63 8.28 -7.23 -9.06
CA ARG A 63 8.73 -6.34 -10.14
C ARG A 63 8.00 -6.65 -11.45
N GLY A 64 7.72 -5.61 -12.23
CA GLY A 64 7.19 -5.73 -13.59
C GLY A 64 5.75 -6.26 -13.70
N LEU A 65 4.94 -6.13 -12.64
CA LEU A 65 3.49 -6.39 -12.75
C LEU A 65 2.85 -5.36 -13.69
N ASP A 66 1.89 -5.83 -14.48
CA ASP A 66 1.14 -4.98 -15.42
C ASP A 66 -0.02 -4.26 -14.71
N ASP A 67 0.29 -3.53 -13.64
CA ASP A 67 -0.70 -2.74 -12.90
C ASP A 67 -0.07 -1.48 -12.31
N ASP A 68 -0.11 -0.38 -13.07
CA ASP A 68 0.45 0.92 -12.65
C ASP A 68 -0.17 1.42 -11.34
N MET A 69 -1.47 1.17 -11.14
CA MET A 69 -2.21 1.66 -9.98
C MET A 69 -1.72 1.02 -8.69
N LEU A 70 -1.24 -0.23 -8.74
CA LEU A 70 -0.67 -0.91 -7.59
C LEU A 70 0.63 -0.23 -7.12
N TYR A 71 1.50 0.18 -8.04
CA TYR A 71 2.76 0.85 -7.71
C TYR A 71 2.54 2.29 -7.22
N LEU A 72 1.59 3.02 -7.84
CA LEU A 72 1.19 4.32 -7.33
C LEU A 72 0.55 4.20 -5.95
N ALA A 73 -0.31 3.20 -5.72
CA ALA A 73 -0.91 2.94 -4.41
C ALA A 73 0.17 2.65 -3.36
N ALA A 74 1.17 1.82 -3.65
CA ALA A 74 2.27 1.59 -2.72
C ALA A 74 2.98 2.89 -2.30
N LEU A 75 3.16 3.83 -3.24
CA LEU A 75 3.78 5.12 -2.96
C LEU A 75 2.92 6.05 -2.07
N VAL A 76 1.59 5.96 -2.16
CA VAL A 76 0.67 6.95 -1.53
C VAL A 76 -0.31 6.35 -0.51
N HIS A 77 -0.24 5.06 -0.22
CA HIS A 77 -1.24 4.35 0.60
C HIS A 77 -1.47 5.02 1.96
N ASP A 78 -0.40 5.54 2.57
CA ASP A 78 -0.42 6.17 3.89
C ASP A 78 -0.44 7.69 3.89
N ILE A 79 -0.70 8.34 2.74
CA ILE A 79 -0.62 9.81 2.62
C ILE A 79 -1.52 10.58 3.60
N GLY A 80 -2.56 9.93 4.15
CA GLY A 80 -3.44 10.47 5.18
C GLY A 80 -2.90 10.45 6.61
N LYS A 81 -1.81 9.71 6.91
CA LYS A 81 -1.25 9.59 8.27
C LYS A 81 -0.95 10.95 8.93
N PRO A 82 -0.38 11.96 8.25
CA PRO A 82 -0.13 13.28 8.85
C PRO A 82 -1.37 13.95 9.43
N ASP A 83 -2.54 13.76 8.82
CA ASP A 83 -3.82 14.33 9.27
C ASP A 83 -4.47 13.54 10.42
N CYS A 84 -4.04 12.29 10.62
CA CYS A 84 -4.65 11.34 11.54
C CYS A 84 -3.80 11.06 12.79
N GLN A 85 -2.65 11.72 12.96
CA GLN A 85 -1.74 11.44 14.07
C GLN A 85 -2.37 11.82 15.42
N VAL A 86 -2.56 10.83 16.30
CA VAL A 86 -3.05 11.03 17.67
C VAL A 86 -2.11 10.36 18.68
N PRO A 87 -1.81 11.00 19.83
CA PRO A 87 -0.97 10.39 20.86
C PRO A 87 -1.68 9.22 21.53
N ASP A 88 -0.89 8.29 22.08
CA ASP A 88 -1.42 7.30 23.00
C ASP A 88 -2.04 7.98 24.25
N ARG A 89 -2.98 7.28 24.90
CA ARG A 89 -3.68 7.78 26.10
C ARG A 89 -2.84 7.65 27.37
N VAL A 90 -1.65 7.04 27.28
CA VAL A 90 -0.73 6.85 28.40
C VAL A 90 0.16 8.08 28.56
N GLU A 91 0.11 8.71 29.73
CA GLU A 91 0.90 9.91 30.04
C GLU A 91 2.40 9.61 29.97
N GLY A 92 3.12 10.40 29.16
CA GLY A 92 4.57 10.24 28.93
C GLY A 92 4.94 9.27 27.81
N ASP A 93 3.98 8.54 27.24
CA ASP A 93 4.19 7.78 26.02
C ASP A 93 4.26 8.73 24.80
N LYS A 94 5.26 8.53 23.95
CA LYS A 94 5.46 9.29 22.72
C LYS A 94 4.91 8.56 21.50
N HIS A 95 4.35 7.37 21.70
CA HIS A 95 3.75 6.55 20.65
C HIS A 95 2.55 7.24 20.02
N MET A 96 2.49 7.20 18.69
CA MET A 96 1.41 7.78 17.90
C MET A 96 0.61 6.71 17.16
N HIS A 97 -0.70 6.93 17.10
CA HIS A 97 -1.69 6.14 16.38
C HIS A 97 -2.30 6.93 15.22
N TYR A 98 -2.90 6.21 14.27
CA TYR A 98 -3.42 6.76 13.02
C TYR A 98 -4.83 6.23 12.70
N PRO A 99 -5.83 6.51 13.54
CA PRO A 99 -7.20 6.06 13.28
C PRO A 99 -7.75 6.64 11.97
N ASN A 100 -8.40 5.79 11.18
CA ASN A 100 -9.06 6.13 9.92
C ASN A 100 -8.12 6.75 8.85
N HIS A 101 -6.81 6.48 8.93
CA HIS A 101 -5.88 6.94 7.90
C HIS A 101 -6.14 6.35 6.52
N PRO A 102 -6.66 5.11 6.33
CA PRO A 102 -6.96 4.60 4.98
C PRO A 102 -8.06 5.40 4.29
N GLU A 103 -9.13 5.74 5.01
CA GLU A 103 -10.20 6.60 4.49
C GLU A 103 -9.65 7.99 4.15
N ARG A 104 -8.80 8.55 5.02
CA ARG A 104 -8.19 9.86 4.77
C ARG A 104 -7.23 9.84 3.57
N SER A 105 -6.42 8.79 3.43
CA SER A 105 -5.55 8.60 2.27
C SER A 105 -6.36 8.51 0.97
N ALA A 106 -7.47 7.77 0.98
CA ALA A 106 -8.36 7.66 -0.18
C ALA A 106 -9.03 9.01 -0.53
N GLU A 107 -9.40 9.81 0.46
CA GLU A 107 -9.89 11.18 0.22
C GLU A 107 -8.82 12.06 -0.44
N ILE A 108 -7.57 12.01 0.06
CA ILE A 108 -6.45 12.78 -0.49
C ILE A 108 -6.14 12.32 -1.92
N LEU A 109 -6.18 11.00 -2.16
CA LEU A 109 -6.00 10.41 -3.48
C LEU A 109 -6.97 11.03 -4.49
N LEU A 110 -8.27 11.00 -4.18
CA LEU A 110 -9.30 11.47 -5.11
C LEU A 110 -9.31 13.01 -5.27
N LYS A 111 -9.03 13.75 -4.20
CA LYS A 111 -9.11 15.22 -4.21
C LYS A 111 -7.87 15.89 -4.77
N TYR A 112 -6.70 15.26 -4.65
CA TYR A 112 -5.43 15.90 -4.97
C TYR A 112 -4.55 15.04 -5.88
N ILE A 113 -4.20 13.82 -5.48
CA ILE A 113 -3.21 13.01 -6.23
C ILE A 113 -3.67 12.71 -7.67
N MET A 114 -4.89 12.23 -7.86
CA MET A 114 -5.39 11.95 -9.21
C MET A 114 -5.52 13.23 -10.05
N PRO A 115 -6.14 14.33 -9.55
CA PRO A 115 -6.15 15.61 -10.28
C PRO A 115 -4.76 16.17 -10.61
N GLU A 116 -3.77 16.02 -9.73
CA GLU A 116 -2.39 16.45 -9.96
C GLU A 116 -1.78 15.68 -11.14
N LEU A 117 -1.95 14.35 -11.18
CA LEU A 117 -1.52 13.51 -12.30
C LEU A 117 -2.26 13.85 -13.60
N GLU A 118 -3.57 14.07 -13.54
CA GLU A 118 -4.40 14.44 -14.70
C GLU A 118 -4.00 15.79 -15.30
N SER A 119 -3.58 16.74 -14.44
CA SER A 119 -3.04 18.05 -14.87
C SER A 119 -1.74 17.91 -15.66
N HIS A 120 -1.00 16.81 -15.45
CA HIS A 120 0.18 16.41 -16.22
C HIS A 120 -0.14 15.53 -17.42
N GLY A 121 -1.42 15.41 -17.81
CA GLY A 121 -1.85 14.73 -19.02
C GLY A 121 -2.21 13.25 -18.84
N VAL A 122 -2.14 12.72 -17.62
CA VAL A 122 -2.62 11.36 -17.33
C VAL A 122 -4.13 11.28 -17.55
N ARG A 123 -4.61 10.13 -18.04
CA ARG A 123 -6.02 9.87 -18.28
C ARG A 123 -6.37 8.51 -17.71
N PHE A 124 -6.86 8.50 -16.47
CA PHE A 124 -7.31 7.27 -15.84
C PHE A 124 -8.61 6.79 -16.47
N THR A 125 -8.67 5.51 -16.80
CA THR A 125 -9.92 4.82 -17.07
C THR A 125 -10.75 4.68 -15.79
N GLU A 126 -12.05 4.45 -15.94
CA GLU A 126 -12.93 4.16 -14.80
C GLU A 126 -12.42 2.95 -13.98
N ALA A 127 -11.93 1.91 -14.68
CA ALA A 127 -11.35 0.75 -14.04
C ALA A 127 -10.09 1.09 -13.23
N GLU A 128 -9.21 1.97 -13.73
CA GLU A 128 -8.03 2.43 -12.98
C GLU A 128 -8.41 3.27 -11.76
N HIS A 129 -9.41 4.15 -11.88
CA HIS A 129 -9.95 4.88 -10.74
C HIS A 129 -10.42 3.94 -9.63
N ILE A 130 -11.23 2.95 -9.98
CA ILE A 130 -11.77 1.99 -9.02
C ILE A 130 -10.64 1.19 -8.37
N ARG A 131 -9.69 0.67 -9.16
CA ARG A 131 -8.56 -0.11 -8.62
C ARG A 131 -7.65 0.74 -7.73
N PHE A 132 -7.26 1.93 -8.17
CA PHE A 132 -6.36 2.79 -7.40
C PHE A 132 -7.00 3.20 -6.07
N HIS A 133 -8.26 3.64 -6.09
CA HIS A 133 -9.00 3.92 -4.87
C HIS A 133 -9.12 2.69 -3.97
N TYR A 134 -9.46 1.52 -4.53
CA TYR A 134 -9.58 0.28 -3.76
C TYR A 134 -8.27 -0.09 -3.05
N TYR A 135 -7.13 0.00 -3.74
CA TYR A 135 -5.83 -0.28 -3.14
C TYR A 135 -5.52 0.65 -1.97
N VAL A 136 -5.72 1.95 -2.14
CA VAL A 136 -5.43 2.93 -1.07
C VAL A 136 -6.45 2.82 0.08
N TYR A 137 -7.72 2.56 -0.20
CA TYR A 137 -8.75 2.49 0.84
C TYR A 137 -8.62 1.24 1.72
N TYR A 138 -8.21 0.10 1.14
CA TYR A 138 -8.18 -1.19 1.83
C TYR A 138 -6.77 -1.66 2.23
N HIS A 139 -5.73 -0.82 2.08
CA HIS A 139 -4.32 -1.23 2.27
C HIS A 139 -3.93 -1.68 3.68
N ASP A 140 -4.69 -1.30 4.71
CA ASP A 140 -4.47 -1.67 6.12
C ASP A 140 -5.66 -2.47 6.69
N GLU A 141 -6.42 -3.16 5.82
CA GLU A 141 -7.48 -4.05 6.27
C GLU A 141 -6.86 -5.28 6.95
N ARG A 142 -7.34 -5.64 8.15
CA ARG A 142 -6.81 -6.79 8.90
C ARG A 142 -7.25 -8.11 8.28
N MET A 143 -6.52 -8.54 7.26
CA MET A 143 -6.82 -9.74 6.49
C MET A 143 -6.74 -11.02 7.32
N LYS A 144 -7.68 -11.93 7.08
CA LYS A 144 -7.79 -13.25 7.71
C LYS A 144 -8.11 -14.29 6.65
N LEU A 145 -7.78 -15.56 6.92
CA LEU A 145 -8.27 -16.69 6.14
C LEU A 145 -9.74 -16.98 6.49
N SER A 146 -10.64 -16.12 6.01
CA SER A 146 -12.09 -16.15 6.21
C SER A 146 -12.83 -16.10 4.87
N GLN A 147 -13.80 -17.00 4.66
CA GLN A 147 -14.60 -17.03 3.43
C GLN A 147 -15.38 -15.73 3.25
N GLU A 148 -16.09 -15.28 4.29
CA GLU A 148 -16.88 -14.04 4.27
C GLU A 148 -16.06 -12.83 3.83
N MET A 149 -14.82 -12.74 4.33
CA MET A 149 -13.95 -11.61 4.02
C MET A 149 -13.41 -11.72 2.60
N VAL A 150 -12.99 -12.91 2.16
CA VAL A 150 -12.54 -13.12 0.77
C VAL A 150 -13.68 -12.82 -0.21
N ASP A 151 -14.88 -13.36 0.02
CA ASP A 151 -16.06 -13.12 -0.83
C ASP A 151 -16.38 -11.63 -0.94
N LYS A 152 -16.37 -10.90 0.19
CA LYS A 152 -16.57 -9.43 0.21
C LYS A 152 -15.63 -8.72 -0.77
N HIS A 153 -14.35 -9.07 -0.79
CA HIS A 153 -13.39 -8.39 -1.68
C HIS A 153 -13.50 -8.89 -3.13
N LEU A 154 -13.75 -10.17 -3.36
CA LEU A 154 -13.94 -10.72 -4.70
C LEU A 154 -15.18 -10.14 -5.39
N ASP A 155 -16.27 -9.96 -4.67
CA ASP A 155 -17.50 -9.35 -5.19
C ASP A 155 -17.29 -7.88 -5.59
N LEU A 156 -16.35 -7.18 -4.97
CA LEU A 156 -16.04 -5.78 -5.26
C LEU A 156 -15.16 -5.61 -6.50
N VAL A 157 -14.11 -6.43 -6.65
CA VAL A 157 -13.06 -6.16 -7.65
C VAL A 157 -12.54 -7.38 -8.41
N GLY A 158 -13.04 -8.58 -8.10
CA GLY A 158 -12.57 -9.83 -8.67
C GLY A 158 -11.19 -10.27 -8.14
N MET A 159 -10.77 -11.44 -8.61
CA MET A 159 -9.60 -12.15 -8.08
C MET A 159 -8.28 -11.42 -8.29
N GLU A 160 -8.02 -10.91 -9.50
CA GLU A 160 -6.73 -10.31 -9.84
C GLU A 160 -6.44 -9.06 -9.00
N VAL A 161 -7.41 -8.15 -8.91
CA VAL A 161 -7.29 -6.92 -8.12
C VAL A 161 -7.18 -7.26 -6.63
N PHE A 162 -7.96 -8.20 -6.13
CA PHE A 162 -7.85 -8.68 -4.75
C PHE A 162 -6.45 -9.22 -4.43
N GLN A 163 -5.89 -10.06 -5.30
CA GLN A 163 -4.55 -10.60 -5.11
C GLN A 163 -3.46 -9.52 -5.16
N ASN A 164 -3.63 -8.49 -5.99
CA ASN A 164 -2.73 -7.33 -6.01
C ASN A 164 -2.81 -6.54 -4.70
N LEU A 165 -4.00 -6.37 -4.09
CA LEU A 165 -4.10 -5.81 -2.74
C LEU A 165 -3.32 -6.67 -1.73
N MET A 166 -3.38 -8.00 -1.84
CA MET A 166 -2.61 -8.88 -0.95
C MET A 166 -1.09 -8.76 -1.16
N ARG A 167 -0.63 -8.49 -2.38
CA ARG A 167 0.77 -8.17 -2.66
C ARG A 167 1.18 -6.84 -2.03
N LEU A 168 0.31 -5.83 -2.09
CA LEU A 168 0.52 -4.54 -1.43
C LEU A 168 0.63 -4.71 0.10
N GLU A 169 -0.29 -5.46 0.70
CA GLU A 169 -0.29 -5.78 2.12
C GLU A 169 1.01 -6.48 2.57
N VAL A 170 1.50 -7.44 1.78
CA VAL A 170 2.80 -8.09 2.05
C VAL A 170 3.94 -7.08 1.94
N ALA A 171 3.96 -6.28 0.88
CA ALA A 171 5.03 -5.33 0.61
C ALA A 171 5.14 -4.25 1.71
N ASP A 172 4.00 -3.73 2.16
CA ASP A 172 3.87 -2.82 3.29
C ASP A 172 4.33 -3.47 4.60
N ALA A 173 3.81 -4.66 4.90
CA ALA A 173 4.18 -5.39 6.12
C ALA A 173 5.69 -5.70 6.19
N LEU A 174 6.36 -5.90 5.06
CA LEU A 174 7.83 -6.08 5.00
C LEU A 174 8.62 -4.79 5.27
N ALA A 175 8.02 -3.60 5.06
CA ALA A 175 8.62 -2.32 5.42
C ALA A 175 8.57 -2.03 6.94
N HIS A 176 7.86 -2.84 7.72
CA HIS A 176 7.71 -2.71 9.17
C HIS A 176 8.75 -3.51 9.96
N VAL A 177 8.89 -3.18 11.25
CA VAL A 177 9.58 -4.03 12.21
C VAL A 177 8.81 -5.35 12.34
N GLN A 178 9.51 -6.46 12.12
CA GLN A 178 8.90 -7.80 12.05
C GLN A 178 8.53 -8.35 13.44
N ILE A 179 7.52 -7.78 14.07
CA ILE A 179 6.87 -8.29 15.30
C ILE A 179 5.84 -9.39 14.96
N PRO A 180 5.39 -10.22 15.92
CA PRO A 180 4.55 -11.39 15.62
C PRO A 180 3.28 -11.09 14.80
N ILE A 181 2.60 -9.98 15.07
CA ILE A 181 1.39 -9.59 14.33
C ILE A 181 1.68 -9.20 12.87
N ILE A 182 2.82 -8.54 12.61
CA ILE A 182 3.26 -8.18 11.26
C ILE A 182 3.67 -9.43 10.48
N ARG A 183 4.36 -10.38 11.13
CA ARG A 183 4.70 -11.67 10.49
C ARG A 183 3.45 -12.48 10.13
N ASP A 184 2.41 -12.42 10.96
CA ASP A 184 1.14 -13.08 10.64
C ASP A 184 0.43 -12.41 9.46
N ARG A 185 0.46 -11.07 9.36
CA ARG A 185 -0.02 -10.31 8.19
C ARG A 185 0.71 -10.76 6.92
N VAL A 186 2.05 -10.79 6.92
CA VAL A 186 2.85 -11.30 5.79
C VAL A 186 2.42 -12.72 5.41
N ARG A 187 2.30 -13.62 6.39
CA ARG A 187 1.91 -15.02 6.17
C ARG A 187 0.52 -15.13 5.51
N VAL A 188 -0.49 -14.46 6.06
CA VAL A 188 -1.88 -14.53 5.57
C VAL A 188 -1.98 -13.94 4.17
N CYS A 189 -1.43 -12.74 3.95
CA CYS A 189 -1.54 -12.05 2.68
C CYS A 189 -0.72 -12.74 1.59
N THR A 190 0.43 -13.35 1.92
CA THR A 190 1.18 -14.20 0.96
C THR A 190 0.30 -15.36 0.46
N ILE A 191 -0.32 -16.10 1.38
CA ILE A 191 -1.21 -17.23 1.04
C ILE A 191 -2.36 -16.78 0.13
N LEU A 192 -3.00 -15.65 0.44
CA LEU A 192 -4.11 -15.12 -0.36
C LEU A 192 -3.65 -14.61 -1.73
N SER A 193 -2.47 -13.99 -1.82
CA SER A 193 -1.91 -13.48 -3.08
C SER A 193 -1.52 -14.56 -4.09
N GLU A 194 -1.26 -15.78 -3.61
CA GLU A 194 -0.86 -16.94 -4.43
C GLU A 194 -1.98 -17.98 -4.59
N ALA A 195 -3.13 -17.78 -3.92
CA ALA A 195 -4.24 -18.72 -3.95
C ALA A 195 -4.81 -18.89 -5.36
N THR A 196 -5.22 -20.11 -5.70
CA THR A 196 -6.02 -20.39 -6.90
C THR A 196 -7.47 -19.95 -6.69
N GLU A 197 -8.22 -19.82 -7.79
CA GLU A 197 -9.65 -19.49 -7.72
C GLU A 197 -10.43 -20.49 -6.85
N GLU A 198 -10.16 -21.81 -7.01
CA GLU A 198 -10.76 -22.87 -6.18
C GLU A 198 -10.49 -22.67 -4.69
N GLN A 199 -9.27 -22.28 -4.34
CA GLN A 199 -8.89 -22.02 -2.95
C GLN A 199 -9.52 -20.76 -2.39
N LEU A 200 -9.74 -19.73 -3.21
CA LEU A 200 -10.45 -18.53 -2.79
C LEU A 200 -11.96 -18.78 -2.65
N GLN A 201 -12.54 -19.67 -3.45
CA GLN A 201 -13.92 -20.14 -3.29
C GLN A 201 -14.10 -21.08 -2.09
N ASN A 202 -13.01 -21.68 -1.58
CA ASN A 202 -13.02 -22.51 -0.39
C ASN A 202 -11.77 -22.27 0.47
N VAL A 203 -11.77 -21.18 1.24
CA VAL A 203 -10.65 -20.72 2.08
C VAL A 203 -10.23 -21.74 3.14
N SER A 204 -11.05 -22.75 3.44
CA SER A 204 -10.64 -23.85 4.32
C SER A 204 -9.44 -24.63 3.79
N LEU A 205 -9.27 -24.69 2.46
CA LEU A 205 -8.14 -25.33 1.78
C LEU A 205 -6.81 -24.59 2.03
N LEU A 206 -6.86 -23.30 2.41
CA LEU A 206 -5.69 -22.47 2.65
C LEU A 206 -5.14 -22.58 4.08
N LYS A 207 -5.93 -23.11 5.03
CA LYS A 207 -5.57 -23.13 6.46
C LYS A 207 -4.37 -24.01 6.80
N THR A 208 -4.04 -24.96 5.93
CA THR A 208 -2.92 -25.90 6.11
C THR A 208 -1.66 -25.47 5.36
N ILE A 209 -1.73 -24.41 4.56
CA ILE A 209 -0.63 -23.95 3.73
C ILE A 209 0.39 -23.20 4.60
N GLN A 210 1.65 -23.62 4.50
CA GLN A 210 2.79 -22.85 4.96
C GLN A 210 3.28 -21.99 3.78
N PRO A 211 3.58 -20.70 3.96
CA PRO A 211 4.16 -19.89 2.89
C PRO A 211 5.47 -20.52 2.41
N LYS A 212 5.75 -20.43 1.11
CA LYS A 212 7.12 -20.64 0.62
C LYS A 212 8.00 -19.56 1.26
N ALA A 213 9.21 -19.92 1.68
CA ALA A 213 10.16 -18.94 2.21
C ALA A 213 10.39 -17.86 1.15
N MET A 214 10.11 -16.59 1.51
CA MET A 214 10.48 -15.42 0.72
C MET A 214 12.00 -15.23 0.71
#